data_AF-A0A7C5W0A2-F1
#
_entry.id   AF-A0A7C5W0A2-F1
#
_cell.length_a   1.000
_cell.length_b   1.000
_cell.length_c   1.000
_cell.angle_alpha   90.00
_cell.angle_beta   90.00
_cell.angle_gamma   90.00
#
_symmetry.space_group_name_H-M   'P 1'
#
loop_
_entity.id
_entity.type
_entity.pdbx_description
1 polymer ?
#
loop_
_entity_poly.entity_id
_entity_poly.type
_entity_poly.pdbx_seq_one_letter_code
_entity_poly.pdbx_strand_id
1 'polypeptide(L)'
;MMRRLIVILFVVITYNLFLKKSYTQVLNVPTGSFATGTILTGISVALPGEVIDPSPVVFRIDEGFFTPSDSLVDMSGCYAHGTAYWADHISRVIVEIKDITCPQGEKLYHIEALGYLYDEEGGFGFDGEITRYEKEIWGIRIRTGYATVPAFSRGILFLRQGFTFERKDLKHPQWRRPMTFPDKFKDFPP
;
A
#
# COMPACT_ATOMS: atom_id res chain seq x y z
N MET A 1 -12.49 47.99 -34.31
CA MET A 1 -13.11 46.66 -34.08
C MET A 1 -12.13 45.66 -33.43
N MET A 2 -10.87 45.61 -33.86
CA MET A 2 -9.83 44.66 -33.42
C MET A 2 -9.43 44.73 -31.92
N ARG A 3 -9.46 45.92 -31.29
CA ARG A 3 -9.13 46.07 -29.84
C ARG A 3 -10.14 45.41 -28.89
N ARG A 4 -11.43 45.30 -29.27
CA ARG A 4 -12.45 44.68 -28.41
C ARG A 4 -12.30 43.15 -28.36
N LEU A 5 -11.86 42.52 -29.45
CA LEU A 5 -11.65 41.07 -29.49
C LEU A 5 -10.52 40.61 -28.57
N ILE A 6 -9.41 41.37 -28.53
CA ILE A 6 -8.24 41.05 -27.70
C ILE A 6 -8.58 41.12 -26.21
N VAL A 7 -9.36 42.12 -25.78
CA VAL A 7 -9.77 42.27 -24.38
C VAL A 7 -10.69 41.13 -23.95
N ILE A 8 -11.63 40.72 -24.80
CA ILE A 8 -12.51 39.58 -24.51
C ILE A 8 -11.70 38.29 -24.39
N LEU A 9 -10.74 38.05 -25.31
CA LEU A 9 -9.89 36.87 -25.25
C LEU A 9 -9.04 36.83 -23.96
N PHE A 10 -8.47 37.98 -23.56
CA PHE A 10 -7.66 38.09 -22.34
C PHE A 10 -8.49 37.89 -21.06
N VAL A 11 -9.73 38.41 -21.03
CA VAL A 11 -10.65 38.21 -19.91
C VAL A 11 -11.09 36.75 -19.82
N VAL A 12 -11.36 36.09 -20.95
CA VAL A 12 -11.72 34.65 -20.98
C VAL A 12 -10.55 33.76 -20.56
N ILE A 13 -9.32 34.07 -20.99
CA ILE A 13 -8.11 33.33 -20.59
C ILE A 13 -7.82 33.51 -19.10
N THR A 14 -7.91 34.75 -18.58
CA THR A 14 -7.70 35.00 -17.15
C THR A 14 -8.80 34.39 -16.29
N TYR A 15 -10.07 34.41 -16.72
CA TYR A 15 -11.16 33.72 -16.02
C TYR A 15 -10.96 32.20 -15.94
N ASN A 16 -10.52 31.57 -17.05
CA ASN A 16 -10.25 30.12 -17.06
C ASN A 16 -9.03 29.74 -16.20
N LEU A 17 -8.02 30.61 -16.11
CA LEU A 17 -6.87 30.41 -15.21
C LEU A 17 -7.26 30.56 -13.73
N PHE A 18 -8.23 31.41 -13.41
CA PHE A 18 -8.63 31.71 -12.02
C PHE A 18 -9.57 30.66 -11.40
N LEU A 19 -10.22 29.82 -12.20
CA LEU A 19 -11.22 28.84 -11.73
C LEU A 19 -10.68 27.42 -11.50
N LYS A 20 -9.36 27.23 -11.34
CA LYS A 20 -8.82 26.01 -10.73
C LYS A 20 -9.07 26.02 -9.22
N LYS A 21 -10.32 25.83 -8.81
CA LYS A 21 -10.69 25.61 -7.41
C LYS A 21 -10.20 24.22 -7.00
N SER A 22 -9.09 24.18 -6.27
CA SER A 22 -8.60 22.96 -5.60
C SER A 22 -9.65 22.54 -4.57
N TYR A 23 -10.22 21.35 -4.71
CA TYR A 23 -11.10 20.77 -3.70
C TYR A 23 -10.23 19.91 -2.79
N THR A 24 -10.32 20.12 -1.47
CA THR A 24 -9.67 19.25 -0.50
C THR A 24 -10.74 18.29 0.01
N GLN A 25 -10.57 17.00 -0.25
CA GLN A 25 -11.44 15.97 0.29
C GLN A 25 -10.79 15.39 1.54
N VAL A 26 -11.54 15.36 2.64
CA VAL A 26 -11.15 14.66 3.87
C VAL A 26 -11.57 13.20 3.69
N LEU A 27 -10.60 12.28 3.75
CA LEU A 27 -10.83 10.84 3.68
C LEU A 27 -10.65 10.24 5.07
N ASN A 28 -11.63 9.46 5.51
CA ASN A 28 -11.62 8.76 6.79
C ASN A 28 -11.49 7.26 6.56
N VAL A 29 -10.42 6.66 7.11
CA VAL A 29 -10.20 5.22 7.10
C VAL A 29 -10.35 4.74 8.55
N PRO A 30 -11.48 4.12 8.93
CA PRO A 30 -11.69 3.67 10.30
C PRO A 30 -10.86 2.42 10.63
N THR A 31 -10.69 2.15 11.93
CA THR A 31 -10.14 0.88 12.42
C THR A 31 -10.93 -0.31 11.86
N GLY A 32 -10.24 -1.39 11.53
CA GLY A 32 -10.84 -2.59 10.96
C GLY A 32 -10.98 -2.54 9.44
N SER A 33 -10.60 -1.44 8.79
CA SER A 33 -10.51 -1.38 7.33
C SER A 33 -9.35 -2.26 6.85
N PHE A 34 -9.51 -2.85 5.66
CA PHE A 34 -8.50 -3.68 5.03
C PHE A 34 -8.23 -3.25 3.59
N ALA A 35 -7.01 -3.50 3.11
CA ALA A 35 -6.58 -3.22 1.75
C ALA A 35 -5.81 -4.42 1.19
N THR A 36 -5.98 -4.70 -0.10
CA THR A 36 -5.19 -5.73 -0.78
C THR A 36 -3.92 -5.13 -1.37
N GLY A 37 -2.88 -5.94 -1.49
CA GLY A 37 -1.61 -5.46 -2.00
C GLY A 37 -0.55 -6.52 -2.14
N THR A 38 0.67 -6.05 -2.38
CA THR A 38 1.81 -6.91 -2.71
C THR A 38 3.05 -6.47 -1.93
N ILE A 39 3.71 -7.41 -1.27
CA ILE A 39 5.03 -7.21 -0.65
C ILE A 39 6.06 -6.97 -1.76
N LEU A 40 6.85 -5.90 -1.67
CA LEU A 40 7.89 -5.60 -2.66
C LEU A 40 9.28 -6.10 -2.25
N THR A 41 9.51 -6.29 -0.96
CA THR A 41 10.77 -6.75 -0.40
C THR A 41 10.71 -8.24 -0.07
N GLY A 42 11.70 -9.02 -0.49
CA GLY A 42 11.86 -10.36 0.08
C GLY A 42 12.08 -10.25 1.59
N ILE A 43 11.45 -11.13 2.37
CA ILE A 43 11.58 -11.15 3.82
C ILE A 43 12.55 -12.25 4.20
N SER A 44 13.50 -11.96 5.08
CA SER A 44 14.37 -12.94 5.72
C SER A 44 14.45 -12.61 7.20
N VAL A 45 13.95 -13.50 8.05
CA VAL A 45 13.90 -13.31 9.51
C VAL A 45 14.54 -14.48 10.23
N ALA A 46 15.26 -14.19 11.30
CA ALA A 46 15.89 -15.18 12.17
C ALA A 46 14.85 -16.03 12.92
N LEU A 47 15.14 -17.31 13.15
CA LEU A 47 14.31 -18.19 13.97
C LEU A 47 14.49 -17.91 15.48
N PRO A 48 13.57 -18.37 16.36
CA PRO A 48 13.66 -18.14 17.80
C PRO A 48 14.92 -18.79 18.38
N GLY A 49 15.56 -18.10 19.33
CA GLY A 49 16.85 -18.52 19.89
C GLY A 49 18.06 -17.87 19.19
N GLU A 50 17.81 -17.05 18.17
CA GLU A 50 18.81 -16.22 17.49
C GLU A 50 18.73 -14.75 17.93
N VAL A 51 19.64 -13.94 17.39
CA VAL A 51 19.57 -12.49 17.50
C VAL A 51 18.26 -12.03 16.87
N ILE A 52 17.47 -11.26 17.63
CA ILE A 52 16.26 -10.63 17.12
C ILE A 52 16.66 -9.66 16.01
N ASP A 53 16.49 -10.07 14.76
CA ASP A 53 16.82 -9.29 13.58
C ASP A 53 15.55 -9.11 12.71
N PRO A 54 14.73 -8.09 13.01
CA PRO A 54 13.50 -7.85 12.27
C PRO A 54 13.81 -7.33 10.87
N SER A 55 13.17 -7.92 9.86
CA SER A 55 13.40 -7.56 8.46
C SER A 55 12.53 -6.36 8.06
N PRO A 56 13.06 -5.33 7.38
CA PRO A 56 12.23 -4.23 6.89
C PRO A 56 11.33 -4.73 5.75
N VAL A 57 10.06 -4.30 5.75
CA VAL A 57 9.08 -4.67 4.74
C VAL A 57 8.49 -3.43 4.06
N VAL A 58 8.39 -3.51 2.74
CA VAL A 58 7.59 -2.56 1.94
C VAL A 58 6.44 -3.31 1.29
N PHE A 59 5.23 -2.82 1.50
CA PHE A 59 4.00 -3.37 0.94
C PHE A 59 3.33 -2.32 0.06
N ARG A 60 3.12 -2.62 -1.22
CA ARG A 60 2.39 -1.75 -2.13
C ARG A 60 0.91 -2.03 -2.01
N ILE A 61 0.13 -0.98 -1.75
CA ILE A 61 -1.32 -1.04 -1.72
C ILE A 61 -1.83 -1.04 -3.17
N ASP A 62 -2.45 -2.15 -3.58
CA ASP A 62 -2.95 -2.35 -4.94
C ASP A 62 -4.39 -1.84 -5.06
N GLU A 63 -5.25 -2.21 -4.11
CA GLU A 63 -6.60 -1.67 -3.97
C GLU A 63 -6.73 -0.88 -2.68
N GLY A 64 -7.61 0.12 -2.68
CA GLY A 64 -7.85 0.97 -1.52
C GLY A 64 -8.41 0.24 -0.30
N PHE A 65 -8.66 1.00 0.78
CA PHE A 65 -9.24 0.45 1.99
C PHE A 65 -10.76 0.27 1.86
N PHE A 66 -11.22 -0.95 2.10
CA PHE A 66 -12.63 -1.24 2.31
C PHE A 66 -13.00 -0.87 3.74
N THR A 67 -13.91 0.08 3.89
CA THR A 67 -14.40 0.54 5.19
C THR A 67 -15.56 -0.34 5.69
N PRO A 68 -15.87 -0.35 7.00
CA PRO A 68 -17.04 -1.04 7.56
C PRO A 68 -18.41 -0.60 7.01
N SER A 69 -18.45 0.47 6.22
CA SER A 69 -19.66 0.98 5.57
C SER A 69 -19.76 0.55 4.11
N ASP A 70 -18.92 -0.41 3.68
CA ASP A 70 -18.73 -0.87 2.30
C ASP A 70 -18.30 0.23 1.31
N SER A 71 -17.86 1.39 1.84
CA SER A 71 -17.22 2.41 1.01
C SER A 71 -15.74 2.10 0.79
N LEU A 72 -15.26 2.36 -0.43
CA LEU A 72 -13.86 2.19 -0.82
C LEU A 72 -13.13 3.53 -0.75
N VAL A 73 -12.05 3.57 0.03
CA VAL A 73 -11.11 4.70 0.05
C VAL A 73 -9.91 4.36 -0.81
N ASP A 74 -9.87 4.89 -2.03
CA ASP A 74 -8.77 4.65 -2.97
C ASP A 74 -7.43 5.17 -2.42
N MET A 75 -6.55 4.22 -2.12
CA MET A 75 -5.16 4.42 -1.72
C MET A 75 -4.21 3.62 -2.62
N SER A 76 -4.64 3.31 -3.85
CA SER A 76 -3.82 2.61 -4.82
C SER A 76 -2.52 3.37 -5.09
N GLY A 77 -1.40 2.67 -5.10
CA GLY A 77 -0.07 3.25 -5.30
C GLY A 77 0.56 3.89 -4.05
N CYS A 78 -0.08 3.81 -2.89
CA CYS A 78 0.57 4.06 -1.60
C CYS A 78 1.44 2.87 -1.18
N TYR A 79 2.42 3.14 -0.33
CA TYR A 79 3.33 2.13 0.22
C TYR A 79 3.18 2.10 1.74
N ALA A 80 2.96 0.91 2.29
CA ALA A 80 3.01 0.64 3.71
C ALA A 80 4.40 0.12 4.08
N HIS A 81 4.98 0.68 5.15
CA HIS A 81 6.29 0.32 5.66
C HIS A 81 6.17 -0.35 7.02
N GLY A 82 7.01 -1.36 7.23
CA GLY A 82 6.89 -2.21 8.40
C GLY A 82 8.12 -3.01 8.71
N THR A 83 7.96 -3.88 9.69
CA THR A 83 8.98 -4.81 10.16
C THR A 83 8.39 -6.21 10.27
N ALA A 84 9.13 -7.21 9.83
CA ALA A 84 8.76 -8.61 9.93
C ALA A 84 9.58 -9.35 10.99
N TYR A 85 8.96 -10.36 11.61
CA TYR A 85 9.62 -11.28 12.54
C TYR A 85 8.98 -12.66 12.45
N TRP A 86 9.69 -13.68 12.95
CA TRP A 86 9.17 -15.03 13.05
C TRP A 86 8.34 -15.21 14.32
N ALA A 87 7.13 -15.77 14.19
CA ALA A 87 6.27 -16.12 15.29
C ALA A 87 6.19 -17.64 15.47
N ASP A 88 6.89 -18.16 16.48
CA ASP A 88 7.04 -19.61 16.70
C ASP A 88 5.72 -20.35 16.95
N HIS A 89 4.84 -19.74 17.76
CA HIS A 89 3.56 -20.32 18.18
C HIS A 89 2.58 -20.60 17.03
N ILE A 90 2.74 -19.93 15.89
CA ILE A 90 1.95 -20.12 14.67
C ILE A 90 2.80 -20.55 13.48
N SER A 91 4.13 -20.66 13.66
CA SER A 91 5.09 -21.01 12.62
C SER A 91 4.96 -20.17 11.35
N ARG A 92 4.82 -18.84 11.52
CA ARG A 92 4.63 -17.89 10.42
C ARG A 92 5.45 -16.62 10.58
N VAL A 93 5.69 -15.95 9.46
CA VAL A 93 6.32 -14.63 9.40
C VAL A 93 5.25 -13.56 9.59
N ILE A 94 5.29 -12.86 10.71
CA ILE A 94 4.38 -11.76 11.01
C ILE A 94 4.98 -10.47 10.50
N VAL A 95 4.17 -9.65 9.84
CA VAL A 95 4.57 -8.31 9.38
C VAL A 95 3.72 -7.26 10.08
N GLU A 96 4.40 -6.36 10.77
CA GLU A 96 3.82 -5.19 11.43
C GLU A 96 4.05 -3.94 10.58
N ILE A 97 2.97 -3.30 10.15
CA ILE A 97 2.99 -2.00 9.48
C ILE A 97 2.94 -0.89 10.52
N LYS A 98 3.78 0.13 10.34
CA LYS A 98 3.89 1.30 11.23
C LYS A 98 3.48 2.60 10.55
N ASP A 99 3.72 2.70 9.25
CA ASP A 99 3.41 3.89 8.49
C ASP A 99 3.01 3.59 7.06
N ILE A 100 2.26 4.52 6.47
CA ILE A 100 1.82 4.49 5.08
C ILE A 100 2.24 5.80 4.44
N THR A 101 2.94 5.71 3.31
CA THR A 101 3.36 6.84 2.51
C THR A 101 2.62 6.85 1.17
N CYS A 102 1.96 7.96 0.86
CA CYS A 102 1.18 8.15 -0.34
C CYS A 102 1.73 9.30 -1.19
N PRO A 103 2.16 9.05 -2.44
CA PRO A 103 2.51 10.11 -3.37
C PRO A 103 1.23 10.79 -3.91
N GLN A 104 1.18 12.12 -3.84
CA GLN A 104 0.07 12.89 -4.35
C GLN A 104 0.55 14.18 -5.02
N GLY A 105 0.62 14.15 -6.36
CA GLY A 105 1.23 15.23 -7.13
C GLY A 105 2.70 15.39 -6.75
N GLU A 106 3.08 16.59 -6.32
CA GLU A 106 4.45 16.90 -5.86
C GLU A 106 4.65 16.69 -4.34
N LYS A 107 3.62 16.23 -3.63
CA LYS A 107 3.67 16.05 -2.18
C LYS A 107 3.71 14.57 -1.80
N LEU A 108 4.41 14.29 -0.70
CA LEU A 108 4.39 13.01 -0.02
C LEU A 108 3.59 13.18 1.27
N TYR A 109 2.60 12.32 1.45
CA TYR A 109 1.81 12.24 2.67
C TYR A 109 2.29 11.03 3.47
N HIS A 110 2.64 11.27 4.73
CA HIS A 110 3.06 10.25 5.68
C HIS A 110 1.97 10.08 6.72
N ILE A 111 1.53 8.85 6.93
CA ILE A 111 0.43 8.49 7.82
C ILE A 111 0.96 7.44 8.78
N GLU A 112 1.03 7.77 10.07
CA GLU A 112 1.32 6.77 11.10
C GLU A 112 0.09 5.88 11.25
N ALA A 113 0.25 4.59 10.97
CA ALA A 113 -0.84 3.63 10.94
C ALA A 113 -0.33 2.27 11.42
N LEU A 114 -0.95 1.76 12.49
CA LEU A 114 -0.67 0.43 13.00
C LEU A 114 -1.52 -0.60 12.28
N GLY A 115 -0.87 -1.58 11.67
CA GLY A 115 -1.55 -2.66 10.96
C GLY A 115 -0.74 -3.94 10.91
N TYR A 116 -1.39 -5.01 10.46
CA TYR A 116 -0.77 -6.31 10.24
C TYR A 116 -1.05 -6.79 8.82
N LEU A 117 -0.11 -7.55 8.25
CA LEU A 117 -0.37 -8.26 7.01
C LEU A 117 -0.88 -9.68 7.28
N TYR A 118 -1.85 -10.07 6.47
CA TYR A 118 -2.37 -11.40 6.30
C TYR A 118 -1.97 -11.89 4.90
N ASP A 119 -1.89 -13.20 4.72
CA ASP A 119 -1.74 -13.80 3.38
C ASP A 119 -3.00 -13.56 2.52
N GLU A 120 -2.98 -14.05 1.28
CA GLU A 120 -4.10 -13.88 0.35
C GLU A 120 -5.31 -14.75 0.72
N GLU A 121 -5.12 -15.80 1.51
CA GLU A 121 -6.15 -16.68 2.05
C GLU A 121 -6.78 -16.15 3.36
N GLY A 122 -6.27 -15.04 3.91
CA GLY A 122 -6.75 -14.44 5.16
C GLY A 122 -6.15 -15.06 6.44
N GLY A 123 -5.07 -15.84 6.32
CA GLY A 123 -4.28 -16.31 7.45
C GLY A 123 -3.36 -15.21 8.01
N PHE A 124 -3.18 -15.20 9.34
CA PHE A 124 -2.37 -14.18 10.01
C PHE A 124 -0.87 -14.40 9.73
N GLY A 125 -0.23 -13.43 9.07
CA GLY A 125 1.15 -13.55 8.59
C GLY A 125 1.30 -14.47 7.37
N PHE A 126 2.55 -14.65 6.95
CA PHE A 126 2.93 -15.41 5.77
C PHE A 126 3.58 -16.74 6.13
N ASP A 127 3.34 -17.76 5.30
CA ASP A 127 4.13 -18.98 5.35
C ASP A 127 5.56 -18.68 4.90
N GLY A 128 6.51 -19.12 5.73
CA GLY A 128 7.94 -18.94 5.47
C GLY A 128 8.60 -20.25 5.07
N GLU A 129 9.47 -20.20 4.06
CA GLU A 129 10.38 -21.30 3.80
C GLU A 129 11.50 -21.28 4.84
N ILE A 130 11.57 -22.34 5.65
CA ILE A 130 12.51 -22.44 6.76
C ILE A 130 13.78 -23.16 6.32
N THR A 131 14.90 -22.44 6.36
CA THR A 131 16.23 -23.04 6.20
C THR A 131 16.88 -23.18 7.57
N ARG A 132 17.22 -24.41 7.97
CA ARG A 132 17.93 -24.68 9.23
C ARG A 132 19.36 -25.11 8.96
N TYR A 133 20.27 -24.60 9.77
CA TYR A 133 21.67 -24.97 9.83
C TYR A 133 21.95 -25.63 11.17
N GLU A 134 22.56 -26.80 11.11
CA GLU A 134 23.15 -27.46 12.27
C GLU A 134 24.65 -27.60 12.04
N LYS A 135 25.45 -27.10 12.99
CA LYS A 135 26.91 -27.22 12.93
C LYS A 135 27.45 -27.57 14.30
N GLU A 136 28.41 -28.49 14.33
CA GLU A 136 29.16 -28.83 15.53
C GLU A 136 30.52 -28.14 15.48
N ILE A 137 30.83 -27.34 16.50
CA ILE A 137 32.09 -26.64 16.66
C ILE A 137 32.61 -26.96 18.05
N TRP A 138 33.72 -27.71 18.13
CA TRP A 138 34.42 -28.03 19.39
C TRP A 138 33.52 -28.78 20.39
N GLY A 139 32.66 -29.69 19.91
CA GLY A 139 31.71 -30.45 20.73
C GLY A 139 30.44 -29.68 21.10
N ILE A 140 30.29 -28.41 20.68
CA ILE A 140 29.07 -27.61 20.87
C ILE A 140 28.22 -27.71 19.60
N ARG A 141 26.97 -28.18 19.76
CA ARG A 141 25.96 -28.20 18.68
C ARG A 141 25.25 -26.86 18.60
N ILE A 142 25.41 -26.16 17.48
CA ILE A 142 24.71 -24.92 17.16
C ILE A 142 23.58 -25.27 16.19
N ARG A 143 22.35 -24.90 16.54
CA ARG A 143 21.17 -25.00 15.68
C ARG A 143 20.65 -23.60 15.45
N THR A 144 20.66 -23.19 14.19
CA THR A 144 20.25 -21.86 13.72
C THR A 144 19.48 -22.03 12.40
N GLY A 145 18.92 -20.97 11.84
CA GLY A 145 18.11 -20.97 10.66
C GLY A 145 17.34 -19.67 10.50
N TYR A 146 16.84 -19.45 9.30
CA TYR A 146 16.01 -18.31 8.99
C TYR A 146 14.74 -18.79 8.27
N ALA A 147 13.70 -17.97 8.35
CA ALA A 147 12.50 -18.11 7.54
C ALA A 147 12.50 -17.04 6.44
N THR A 148 12.17 -17.45 5.21
CA THR A 148 12.06 -16.53 4.09
C THR A 148 10.65 -16.47 3.50
N VAL A 149 10.24 -15.26 3.09
CA VAL A 149 9.05 -15.05 2.27
C VAL A 149 9.50 -14.40 0.96
N PRO A 150 9.09 -14.92 -0.21
CA PRO A 150 9.50 -14.36 -1.48
C PRO A 150 8.98 -12.93 -1.65
N ALA A 151 9.74 -12.13 -2.39
CA ALA A 151 9.27 -10.83 -2.86
C ALA A 151 8.06 -11.02 -3.78
N PHE A 152 7.22 -10.00 -3.90
CA PHE A 152 5.99 -9.98 -4.70
C PHE A 152 4.89 -10.93 -4.22
N SER A 153 4.97 -11.38 -2.97
CA SER A 153 3.89 -12.10 -2.29
C SER A 153 2.68 -11.20 -2.09
N ARG A 154 1.49 -11.68 -2.45
CA ARG A 154 0.22 -10.98 -2.25
C ARG A 154 -0.25 -11.12 -0.81
N GLY A 155 -0.93 -10.10 -0.31
CA GLY A 155 -1.51 -10.15 1.01
C GLY A 155 -2.57 -9.08 1.26
N ILE A 156 -3.10 -9.11 2.47
CA ILE A 156 -4.16 -8.22 2.94
C ILE A 156 -3.61 -7.42 4.12
N LEU A 157 -3.57 -6.10 3.99
CA LEU A 157 -3.26 -5.18 5.07
C LEU A 157 -4.51 -4.92 5.90
N PHE A 158 -4.49 -5.29 7.17
CA PHE A 158 -5.53 -4.98 8.14
C PHE A 158 -5.08 -3.85 9.08
N LEU A 159 -5.89 -2.79 9.20
CA LEU A 159 -5.60 -1.66 10.07
C LEU A 159 -6.18 -1.82 11.47
N ARG A 160 -5.34 -1.66 12.49
CA ARG A 160 -5.75 -1.61 13.90
C ARG A 160 -6.12 -0.21 14.36
N GLN A 161 -5.57 0.80 13.71
CA GLN A 161 -5.84 2.20 14.01
C GLN A 161 -6.39 2.88 12.77
N GLY A 162 -7.56 3.49 12.91
CA GLY A 162 -8.11 4.37 11.89
C GLY A 162 -7.34 5.69 11.81
N PHE A 163 -7.36 6.31 10.65
CA PHE A 163 -6.75 7.60 10.40
C PHE A 163 -7.60 8.45 9.46
N THR A 164 -7.36 9.75 9.52
CA THR A 164 -7.96 10.73 8.62
C THR A 164 -6.85 11.46 7.90
N PHE A 165 -7.00 11.65 6.60
CA PHE A 165 -6.04 12.45 5.83
C PHE A 165 -6.74 13.31 4.78
N GLU A 166 -6.11 14.44 4.46
CA GLU A 166 -6.61 15.38 3.47
C GLU A 166 -5.99 15.10 2.11
N ARG A 167 -6.82 14.67 1.16
CA ARG A 167 -6.45 14.49 -0.24
C ARG A 167 -6.79 15.79 -0.98
N LYS A 168 -5.79 16.50 -1.49
CA LYS A 168 -6.01 17.57 -2.48
C LYS A 168 -6.35 16.97 -3.84
N ASP A 169 -7.61 17.04 -4.24
CA ASP A 169 -7.97 16.67 -5.60
C ASP A 169 -7.35 17.69 -6.56
N LEU A 170 -6.23 17.31 -7.17
CA LEU A 170 -5.98 17.71 -8.53
C LEU A 170 -7.10 17.05 -9.31
N LYS A 171 -8.11 17.82 -9.76
CA LYS A 171 -9.00 17.38 -10.82
C LYS A 171 -8.12 16.91 -11.97
N HIS A 172 -7.80 15.63 -12.02
CA HIS A 172 -7.42 15.00 -13.27
C HIS A 172 -8.67 15.12 -14.16
N PRO A 173 -8.52 15.53 -15.42
CA PRO A 173 -9.66 15.62 -16.33
C PRO A 173 -10.40 14.27 -16.29
N GLN A 174 -11.73 14.29 -16.43
CA GLN A 174 -12.65 13.15 -16.29
C GLN A 174 -12.41 11.95 -17.25
N TRP A 175 -11.21 11.85 -17.81
CA TRP A 175 -10.73 10.83 -18.74
C TRP A 175 -10.20 9.55 -18.08
N ARG A 176 -10.06 9.49 -16.75
CA ARG A 176 -9.93 8.21 -16.05
C ARG A 176 -11.31 7.75 -15.57
N ARG A 177 -12.18 7.41 -16.52
CA ARG A 177 -13.12 6.30 -16.25
C ARG A 177 -12.26 5.05 -15.98
N PRO A 178 -12.69 4.07 -15.18
CA PRO A 178 -12.13 2.72 -15.30
C PRO A 178 -12.09 2.40 -16.80
N MET A 179 -11.08 1.66 -17.28
CA MET A 179 -11.07 1.20 -18.68
C MET A 179 -12.26 0.26 -18.92
N THR A 180 -13.46 0.81 -18.99
CA THR A 180 -14.55 0.23 -19.75
C THR A 180 -14.13 0.42 -21.19
N PHE A 181 -13.61 -0.67 -21.77
CA PHE A 181 -13.43 -0.75 -23.21
C PHE A 181 -14.72 -0.25 -23.86
N PRO A 182 -14.64 0.73 -24.78
CA PRO A 182 -15.81 1.14 -25.55
C PRO A 182 -16.42 -0.12 -26.17
N ASP A 183 -17.74 -0.31 -26.12
CA ASP A 183 -18.41 -1.57 -26.53
C ASP A 183 -18.00 -2.05 -27.94
N LYS A 184 -17.57 -1.12 -28.79
CA LYS A 184 -16.96 -1.35 -30.11
C LYS A 184 -15.62 -2.12 -30.13
N PHE A 185 -15.03 -2.46 -29.00
CA PHE A 185 -13.78 -3.22 -28.88
C PHE A 185 -13.94 -4.56 -28.13
N LYS A 186 -15.18 -4.98 -27.82
CA LYS A 186 -15.45 -6.26 -27.16
C LYS A 186 -15.32 -7.49 -28.08
N ASP A 187 -15.21 -7.29 -29.39
CA ASP A 187 -15.17 -8.36 -30.40
C ASP A 187 -13.78 -8.63 -30.97
N PHE A 188 -12.69 -8.30 -30.26
CA PHE A 188 -11.37 -8.78 -30.67
C PHE A 188 -11.28 -10.28 -30.40
N PRO A 189 -11.13 -11.14 -31.44
CA PRO A 189 -10.91 -12.56 -31.21
C PRO A 189 -9.56 -12.78 -30.52
N PRO A 190 -9.41 -13.91 -29.80
CA PRO A 190 -8.26 -14.18 -28.93
C PRO A 190 -6.91 -14.20 -29.68
#